data_AF-A0A538RX78-F1
#
_entry.id   AF-A0A538RX78-F1
#
_cell.length_a   1.000
_cell.length_b   1.000
_cell.length_c   1.000
_cell.angle_alpha   90.00
_cell.angle_beta   90.00
_cell.angle_gamma   90.00
#
_symmetry.space_group_name_H-M   'P 1'
#
loop_
_entity.id
_entity.type
_entity.pdbx_description
1 polymer ?
#
loop_
_entity_poly.entity_id
_entity_poly.type
_entity_poly.pdbx_seq_one_letter_code
_entity_poly.pdbx_strand_id
1 'polypeptide(L)'
;MKRLAALLLLGLCAAAPSVRAQSVAKDKREAVDDISQAAATAAGAVGMRQPTCVLSVVLAGQSMSLWDALPASPPARPGNAPAKALPVDPDLLLGVEDRAPVRNADENYDEFQAYNLLLVRAHKTAAGAFAKGARRDLTFAHLFEEPAKYRGQIVHIEGLLRRLRKFDAARLAAKEGVPALYEGWVFDAEYGYNPYCVIVTELPKSIQIGEKLDRHVSFDGYFFKRYRYKAGDGVRDAPLLIGRTLTPSASQGTAANARAPWLDSSTPWVLIAFLAILLVTAGFGIALTLWFKRGDKQVRARLDAARDAAFVEPGE
;
A
#
# COMPACT_ATOMS: atom_id res chain seq x y z
N MET A 1 89.50 30.77 -17.49
CA MET A 1 89.30 29.92 -18.69
C MET A 1 87.95 29.20 -18.53
N LYS A 2 87.08 29.14 -19.56
CA LYS A 2 86.67 27.91 -20.30
C LYS A 2 86.33 26.72 -19.37
N ARG A 3 85.16 26.06 -19.36
CA ARG A 3 83.96 25.91 -20.25
C ARG A 3 82.69 25.76 -19.34
N LEU A 4 81.41 26.06 -19.67
CA LEU A 4 80.52 25.90 -20.84
C LEU A 4 79.62 24.62 -20.80
N ALA A 5 78.39 24.81 -20.31
CA ALA A 5 77.09 24.15 -20.62
C ALA A 5 76.73 22.68 -20.24
N ALA A 6 75.39 22.49 -20.07
CA ALA A 6 74.55 21.34 -20.50
C ALA A 6 74.64 19.98 -19.75
N LEU A 7 73.58 19.15 -19.63
CA LEU A 7 72.10 19.31 -19.73
C LEU A 7 71.38 18.01 -19.23
N LEU A 8 70.16 18.11 -18.65
CA LEU A 8 69.09 17.06 -18.60
C LEU A 8 69.42 15.69 -17.89
N LEU A 9 68.52 14.83 -17.39
CA LEU A 9 67.05 14.80 -17.09
C LEU A 9 66.88 14.54 -15.55
N LEU A 10 65.88 13.92 -14.88
CA LEU A 10 64.53 13.34 -15.13
C LEU A 10 63.77 13.31 -13.74
N GLY A 11 62.56 12.73 -13.65
CA GLY A 11 61.89 12.36 -12.38
C GLY A 11 61.05 13.48 -11.73
N LEU A 12 59.97 13.99 -12.32
CA LEU A 12 58.72 13.29 -12.72
C LEU A 12 57.88 12.79 -11.54
N CYS A 13 57.12 13.68 -10.89
CA CYS A 13 55.98 13.31 -10.04
C CYS A 13 54.98 14.49 -9.93
N ALA A 14 53.84 14.40 -10.62
CA ALA A 14 52.73 15.37 -10.52
C ALA A 14 51.40 14.68 -10.87
N ALA A 15 50.35 14.93 -10.08
CA ALA A 15 49.07 14.22 -10.18
C ALA A 15 48.14 14.82 -11.26
N ALA A 16 47.25 13.99 -11.82
CA ALA A 16 46.25 14.39 -12.80
C ALA A 16 44.82 14.35 -12.22
N PRO A 17 44.12 15.50 -12.17
CA PRO A 17 42.67 15.53 -11.95
C PRO A 17 41.97 16.45 -12.97
N SER A 18 41.58 15.92 -14.15
CA SER A 18 40.93 16.73 -15.22
C SER A 18 39.72 16.05 -15.87
N VAL A 19 39.80 14.75 -16.19
CA VAL A 19 38.83 14.04 -17.04
C VAL A 19 37.37 14.15 -16.55
N ARG A 20 37.13 14.01 -15.24
CA ARG A 20 35.76 14.01 -14.67
C ARG A 20 35.11 15.39 -14.57
N ALA A 21 35.90 16.47 -14.56
CA ALA A 21 35.36 17.83 -14.58
C ALA A 21 34.94 18.24 -16.00
N GLN A 22 35.69 17.81 -17.02
CA GLN A 22 35.41 18.13 -18.41
C GLN A 22 34.14 17.44 -18.93
N SER A 23 33.85 16.19 -18.55
CA SER A 23 32.60 15.52 -18.96
C SER A 23 31.36 16.23 -18.41
N VAL A 24 31.32 16.53 -17.11
CA VAL A 24 30.19 17.24 -16.47
C VAL A 24 30.03 18.68 -17.02
N ALA A 25 31.13 19.34 -17.39
CA ALA A 25 31.09 20.66 -18.02
C ALA A 25 30.63 20.63 -19.49
N LYS A 26 30.83 19.51 -20.20
CA LYS A 26 30.35 19.31 -21.58
C LYS A 26 28.86 18.94 -21.59
N ASP A 27 28.48 17.95 -20.78
CA ASP A 27 27.10 17.50 -20.53
C ASP A 27 26.16 18.68 -20.17
N LYS A 28 26.61 19.57 -19.26
CA LYS A 28 25.88 20.80 -18.91
C LYS A 28 25.84 21.87 -20.00
N ARG A 29 26.73 21.86 -20.98
CA ARG A 29 26.67 22.80 -22.12
C ARG A 29 25.70 22.29 -23.17
N GLU A 30 25.83 21.03 -23.56
CA GLU A 30 24.94 20.38 -24.53
C GLU A 30 23.48 20.48 -24.07
N ALA A 31 23.18 20.17 -22.80
CA ALA A 31 21.84 20.36 -22.24
C ALA A 31 21.34 21.83 -22.17
N VAL A 32 22.24 22.82 -22.06
CA VAL A 32 21.86 24.25 -22.06
C VAL A 32 21.65 24.77 -23.48
N ASP A 33 22.44 24.30 -24.44
CA ASP A 33 22.32 24.63 -25.86
C ASP A 33 21.04 24.01 -26.47
N ASP A 34 20.67 22.79 -26.05
CA ASP A 34 19.40 22.14 -26.41
C ASP A 34 18.19 22.89 -25.83
N ILE A 35 18.21 23.25 -24.54
CA ILE A 35 17.15 24.07 -23.92
C ILE A 35 17.04 25.45 -24.59
N SER A 36 18.16 26.03 -25.00
CA SER A 36 18.19 27.33 -25.70
C SER A 36 17.56 27.24 -27.10
N GLN A 37 17.83 26.15 -27.83
CA GLN A 37 17.18 25.86 -29.11
C GLN A 37 15.67 25.62 -28.93
N ALA A 38 15.27 24.80 -27.95
CA ALA A 38 13.86 24.53 -27.65
C ALA A 38 13.09 25.82 -27.32
N ALA A 39 13.64 26.68 -26.47
CA ALA A 39 13.05 27.97 -26.11
C ALA A 39 12.96 28.93 -27.30
N ALA A 40 13.99 28.99 -28.16
CA ALA A 40 13.99 29.82 -29.36
C ALA A 40 12.94 29.36 -30.39
N THR A 41 12.81 28.05 -30.62
CA THR A 41 11.81 27.48 -31.53
C THR A 41 10.38 27.71 -31.03
N ALA A 42 10.13 27.53 -29.73
CA ALA A 42 8.83 27.81 -29.11
C ALA A 42 8.47 29.30 -29.17
N ALA A 43 9.43 30.20 -28.88
CA ALA A 43 9.23 31.65 -28.99
C ALA A 43 8.95 32.08 -30.44
N GLY A 44 9.60 31.45 -31.43
CA GLY A 44 9.36 31.69 -32.85
C GLY A 44 7.91 31.42 -33.26
N ALA A 45 7.29 30.34 -32.76
CA ALA A 45 5.91 29.99 -33.07
C ALA A 45 4.89 31.06 -32.62
N VAL A 46 5.14 31.72 -31.48
CA VAL A 46 4.26 32.79 -30.94
C VAL A 46 4.21 34.02 -31.85
N GLY A 47 5.26 34.25 -32.67
CA GLY A 47 5.29 35.32 -33.66
C GLY A 47 4.56 35.01 -34.99
N MET A 48 4.15 33.76 -35.23
CA MET A 48 3.62 33.32 -36.52
C MET A 48 2.14 33.64 -36.69
N ARG A 49 1.82 34.52 -37.64
CA ARG A 49 0.42 34.90 -37.97
C ARG A 49 -0.34 33.87 -38.82
N GLN A 50 0.31 32.80 -39.29
CA GLN A 50 -0.32 31.75 -40.10
C GLN A 50 -0.43 30.44 -39.31
N PRO A 51 -1.64 29.85 -39.14
CA PRO A 51 -1.86 28.70 -38.27
C PRO A 51 -1.20 27.42 -38.80
N THR A 52 -1.02 27.30 -40.11
CA THR A 52 -0.29 26.21 -40.76
C THR A 52 1.17 26.15 -40.32
N CYS A 53 1.85 27.30 -40.24
CA CYS A 53 3.24 27.38 -39.76
C CYS A 53 3.37 26.98 -38.29
N VAL A 54 2.42 27.42 -37.44
CA VAL A 54 2.36 27.03 -36.02
C VAL A 54 2.20 25.51 -35.90
N LEU A 55 1.28 24.91 -36.66
CA LEU A 55 1.06 23.45 -36.65
C LEU A 55 2.31 22.67 -37.09
N SER A 56 3.02 23.14 -38.13
CA SER A 56 4.28 22.53 -38.57
C SER A 56 5.36 22.57 -37.49
N VAL A 57 5.48 23.65 -36.71
CA VAL A 57 6.44 23.73 -35.59
C VAL A 57 6.04 22.81 -34.44
N VAL A 58 4.74 22.70 -34.11
CA VAL A 58 4.23 21.77 -33.09
C VAL A 58 4.56 20.31 -33.44
N LEU A 59 4.28 19.92 -34.69
CA LEU A 59 4.54 18.56 -35.20
C LEU A 59 6.04 18.25 -35.29
N ALA A 60 6.86 19.19 -35.77
CA ALA A 60 8.31 19.02 -35.80
C ALA A 60 8.91 18.86 -34.40
N GLY A 61 8.43 19.64 -33.43
CA GLY A 61 8.83 19.51 -32.03
C GLY A 61 8.44 18.14 -31.42
N GLN A 62 7.31 17.57 -31.83
CA GLN A 62 6.90 16.22 -31.42
C GLN A 62 7.79 15.14 -32.04
N SER A 63 8.09 15.22 -33.34
CA SER A 63 8.95 14.22 -34.02
C SER A 63 10.41 14.23 -33.56
N MET A 64 10.83 15.28 -32.85
CA MET A 64 12.21 15.46 -32.36
C MET A 64 12.34 15.30 -30.84
N SER A 65 11.28 14.90 -30.10
CA SER A 65 11.24 14.90 -28.62
C SER A 65 11.63 16.25 -27.98
N LEU A 66 11.50 17.34 -28.74
CA LEU A 66 11.85 18.70 -28.29
C LEU A 66 10.95 19.19 -27.15
N TRP A 67 9.73 18.63 -27.05
CA TRP A 67 8.82 18.85 -25.93
C TRP A 67 9.19 18.05 -24.67
N ASP A 68 9.88 16.91 -24.79
CA ASP A 68 10.41 16.14 -23.66
C ASP A 68 11.66 16.78 -23.05
N ALA A 69 12.34 17.64 -23.82
CA ALA A 69 13.51 18.42 -23.41
C ALA A 69 13.15 19.76 -22.74
N LEU A 70 11.87 20.14 -22.71
CA LEU A 70 11.43 21.28 -21.90
C LEU A 70 11.72 20.99 -20.41
N PRO A 71 12.33 21.94 -19.67
CA PRO A 71 12.49 21.76 -18.23
C PRO A 71 11.12 21.65 -17.57
N ALA A 72 10.94 20.62 -16.72
CA ALA A 72 9.72 20.41 -15.96
C ALA A 72 9.28 21.73 -15.29
N SER A 73 7.99 22.08 -15.46
CA SER A 73 7.45 23.43 -15.20
C SER A 73 8.05 24.06 -13.94
N PRO A 74 8.64 25.27 -14.03
CA PRO A 74 9.49 25.83 -12.98
C PRO A 74 8.77 25.79 -11.64
N PRO A 75 9.45 25.32 -10.57
CA PRO A 75 8.80 24.86 -9.34
C PRO A 75 7.83 25.93 -8.84
N ALA A 76 6.56 25.53 -8.73
CA ALA A 76 5.46 26.45 -8.51
C ALA A 76 5.78 27.39 -7.34
N ARG A 77 5.71 28.71 -7.59
CA ARG A 77 6.08 29.73 -6.59
C ARG A 77 5.43 29.39 -5.25
N PRO A 78 6.16 29.43 -4.11
CA PRO A 78 5.70 28.84 -2.85
C PRO A 78 4.44 29.45 -2.22
N GLY A 79 3.80 30.45 -2.84
CA GLY A 79 2.47 30.97 -2.48
C GLY A 79 1.28 30.39 -3.28
N ASN A 80 1.50 29.61 -4.35
CA ASN A 80 0.43 29.13 -5.26
C ASN A 80 0.06 27.65 -5.11
N ALA A 81 0.58 26.95 -4.10
CA ALA A 81 0.11 25.60 -3.77
C ALA A 81 -1.34 25.67 -3.24
N PRO A 82 -2.29 24.86 -3.75
CA PRO A 82 -3.70 24.98 -3.35
C PRO A 82 -3.88 24.66 -1.86
N ALA A 83 -4.54 25.57 -1.14
CA ALA A 83 -4.69 25.51 0.32
C ALA A 83 -5.54 24.31 0.82
N LYS A 84 -6.25 23.63 -0.08
CA LYS A 84 -7.00 22.40 0.09
C LYS A 84 -6.74 21.51 -1.13
N ALA A 85 -6.46 20.23 -0.92
CA ALA A 85 -6.34 19.27 -2.00
C ALA A 85 -7.73 19.01 -2.61
N LEU A 86 -7.80 18.92 -3.93
CA LEU A 86 -9.03 18.68 -4.70
C LEU A 86 -9.06 17.23 -5.20
N PRO A 87 -10.24 16.59 -5.32
CA PRO A 87 -10.39 15.30 -6.01
C PRO A 87 -9.75 15.27 -7.40
N VAL A 88 -9.36 14.09 -7.85
CA VAL A 88 -8.94 13.87 -9.24
C VAL A 88 -10.19 13.76 -10.12
N ASP A 89 -10.06 14.24 -11.35
CA ASP A 89 -11.08 14.11 -12.39
C ASP A 89 -11.32 12.62 -12.70
N PRO A 90 -12.55 12.08 -12.62
CA PRO A 90 -12.85 10.69 -12.93
C PRO A 90 -12.38 10.26 -14.33
N ASP A 91 -12.39 11.17 -15.32
CA ASP A 91 -12.02 10.86 -16.71
C ASP A 91 -10.55 10.44 -16.83
N LEU A 92 -9.68 11.00 -15.97
CA LEU A 92 -8.26 10.63 -15.89
C LEU A 92 -8.03 9.24 -15.26
N LEU A 93 -9.09 8.58 -14.77
CA LEU A 93 -9.05 7.32 -14.02
C LEU A 93 -10.01 6.26 -14.61
N LEU A 94 -10.47 6.43 -15.86
CA LEU A 94 -11.40 5.52 -16.55
C LEU A 94 -10.79 4.14 -16.84
N GLY A 95 -9.51 4.09 -17.26
CA GLY A 95 -8.81 2.84 -17.60
C GLY A 95 -8.41 1.94 -16.41
N VAL A 96 -8.83 2.29 -15.19
CA VAL A 96 -8.39 1.63 -13.94
C VAL A 96 -9.26 0.41 -13.60
N GLU A 97 -8.64 -0.77 -13.55
CA GLU A 97 -9.29 -2.08 -13.38
C GLU A 97 -9.46 -2.47 -11.90
N ASP A 98 -10.66 -2.33 -11.32
CA ASP A 98 -10.92 -2.95 -10.01
C ASP A 98 -10.73 -4.47 -10.04
N ARG A 99 -10.33 -5.03 -8.89
CA ARG A 99 -10.12 -6.47 -8.68
C ARG A 99 -8.93 -7.06 -9.48
N ALA A 100 -8.06 -6.20 -10.01
CA ALA A 100 -6.76 -6.55 -10.56
C ALA A 100 -5.61 -6.05 -9.65
N PRO A 101 -4.37 -6.59 -9.81
CA PRO A 101 -3.15 -5.93 -9.32
C PRO A 101 -3.01 -4.50 -9.87
N VAL A 102 -2.01 -3.73 -9.41
CA VAL A 102 -1.61 -2.50 -10.13
C VAL A 102 -0.89 -2.91 -11.40
N ARG A 103 -1.39 -2.45 -12.55
CA ARG A 103 -0.87 -2.82 -13.88
C ARG A 103 0.41 -2.06 -14.23
N ASN A 104 1.28 -2.71 -15.00
CA ASN A 104 2.39 -2.06 -15.67
C ASN A 104 1.99 -1.54 -17.08
N ALA A 105 2.86 -0.76 -17.71
CA ALA A 105 2.61 -0.10 -18.99
C ALA A 105 2.30 -1.06 -20.16
N ASP A 106 2.82 -2.29 -20.12
CA ASP A 106 2.60 -3.32 -21.14
C ASP A 106 1.30 -4.11 -20.91
N GLU A 107 0.76 -4.11 -19.68
CA GLU A 107 -0.53 -4.73 -19.33
C GLU A 107 -1.72 -3.80 -19.57
N ASN A 108 -1.63 -2.56 -19.07
CA ASN A 108 -2.65 -1.53 -19.18
C ASN A 108 -1.98 -0.16 -19.01
N TYR A 109 -1.76 0.51 -20.14
CA TYR A 109 -1.08 1.80 -20.21
C TYR A 109 -1.83 2.92 -19.48
N ASP A 110 -3.16 2.92 -19.56
CA ASP A 110 -4.01 3.97 -18.98
C ASP A 110 -4.01 3.89 -17.45
N GLU A 111 -4.12 2.69 -16.88
CA GLU A 111 -3.95 2.50 -15.43
C GLU A 111 -2.52 2.86 -14.98
N PHE A 112 -1.50 2.48 -15.76
CA PHE A 112 -0.12 2.86 -15.45
C PHE A 112 0.08 4.38 -15.43
N GLN A 113 -0.51 5.11 -16.38
CA GLN A 113 -0.47 6.57 -16.40
C GLN A 113 -1.27 7.17 -15.24
N ALA A 114 -2.48 6.69 -14.99
CA ALA A 114 -3.31 7.11 -13.86
C ALA A 114 -2.60 6.93 -12.50
N TYR A 115 -1.90 5.80 -12.32
CA TYR A 115 -1.10 5.52 -11.13
C TYR A 115 0.08 6.50 -10.98
N ASN A 116 0.87 6.71 -12.03
CA ASN A 116 2.01 7.64 -11.99
C ASN A 116 1.54 9.09 -11.77
N LEU A 117 0.45 9.52 -12.42
CA LEU A 117 -0.18 10.82 -12.21
C LEU A 117 -0.58 11.02 -10.74
N LEU A 118 -1.21 10.02 -10.11
CA LEU A 118 -1.60 10.06 -8.70
C LEU A 118 -0.38 10.12 -7.76
N LEU A 119 0.68 9.36 -8.03
CA LEU A 119 1.94 9.44 -7.28
C LEU A 119 2.54 10.85 -7.31
N VAL A 120 2.68 11.42 -8.51
CA VAL A 120 3.27 12.75 -8.71
C VAL A 120 2.39 13.85 -8.10
N ARG A 121 1.07 13.76 -8.28
CA ARG A 121 0.09 14.68 -7.67
C ARG A 121 0.11 14.58 -6.14
N ALA A 122 0.23 13.37 -5.58
CA ALA A 122 0.35 13.17 -4.13
C ALA A 122 1.66 13.74 -3.57
N HIS A 123 2.80 13.49 -4.22
CA HIS A 123 4.09 14.06 -3.81
C HIS A 123 4.11 15.60 -3.85
N LYS A 124 3.51 16.20 -4.89
CA LYS A 124 3.46 17.67 -5.03
C LYS A 124 2.40 18.34 -4.12
N THR A 125 1.42 17.60 -3.61
CA THR A 125 0.41 18.11 -2.67
C THR A 125 0.98 18.20 -1.25
N ALA A 126 0.69 19.28 -0.50
CA ALA A 126 1.13 19.38 0.90
C ALA A 126 0.25 18.52 1.84
N ALA A 127 0.82 17.91 2.88
CA ALA A 127 0.05 17.09 3.84
C ALA A 127 -1.10 17.88 4.50
N GLY A 128 -0.88 19.14 4.88
CA GLY A 128 -1.92 20.02 5.41
C GLY A 128 -2.99 20.45 4.39
N ALA A 129 -2.73 20.32 3.09
CA ALA A 129 -3.75 20.50 2.04
C ALA A 129 -4.57 19.20 1.86
N PHE A 130 -3.93 18.03 1.96
CA PHE A 130 -4.59 16.73 2.01
C PHE A 130 -5.57 16.62 3.19
N ALA A 131 -5.15 16.93 4.41
CA ALA A 131 -6.01 16.90 5.61
C ALA A 131 -7.24 17.85 5.55
N LYS A 132 -7.18 18.92 4.74
CA LYS A 132 -8.32 19.81 4.43
C LYS A 132 -9.16 19.32 3.24
N GLY A 133 -8.56 18.48 2.39
CA GLY A 133 -9.16 17.84 1.22
C GLY A 133 -9.97 16.60 1.57
N ALA A 134 -9.53 15.87 2.59
CA ALA A 134 -9.98 14.52 2.90
C ALA A 134 -11.40 14.44 3.46
N ARG A 135 -12.16 13.49 2.93
CA ARG A 135 -13.46 13.07 3.42
C ARG A 135 -13.32 12.10 4.58
N ARG A 136 -14.05 12.37 5.67
CA ARG A 136 -14.15 11.54 6.89
C ARG A 136 -15.47 10.76 6.96
N ASP A 137 -16.34 10.94 5.96
CA ASP A 137 -17.64 10.29 5.82
C ASP A 137 -17.61 9.04 4.92
N LEU A 138 -16.46 8.77 4.28
CA LEU A 138 -16.24 7.57 3.47
C LEU A 138 -15.57 6.48 4.32
N THR A 139 -16.10 5.27 4.24
CA THR A 139 -15.65 4.09 5.01
C THR A 139 -15.12 2.99 4.10
N PHE A 140 -14.53 1.93 4.66
CA PHE A 140 -14.06 0.76 3.90
C PHE A 140 -15.14 0.23 2.95
N ALA A 141 -16.37 0.05 3.44
CA ALA A 141 -17.49 -0.48 2.65
C ALA A 141 -17.81 0.38 1.43
N HIS A 142 -17.81 1.71 1.58
CA HIS A 142 -18.01 2.64 0.46
C HIS A 142 -16.94 2.47 -0.63
N LEU A 143 -15.66 2.43 -0.26
CA LEU A 143 -14.57 2.27 -1.22
C LEU A 143 -14.50 0.86 -1.83
N PHE A 144 -15.01 -0.15 -1.12
CA PHE A 144 -14.93 -1.54 -1.53
C PHE A 144 -16.10 -1.96 -2.43
N GLU A 145 -17.33 -1.53 -2.15
CA GLU A 145 -18.52 -1.94 -2.91
C GLU A 145 -18.98 -0.90 -3.95
N GLU A 146 -18.69 0.39 -3.78
CA GLU A 146 -18.97 1.44 -4.77
C GLU A 146 -17.68 2.10 -5.35
N PRO A 147 -16.63 1.35 -5.75
CA PRO A 147 -15.32 1.93 -6.04
C PRO A 147 -15.35 3.00 -7.15
N ALA A 148 -16.14 2.79 -8.21
CA ALA A 148 -16.28 3.75 -9.31
C ALA A 148 -16.86 5.12 -8.88
N LYS A 149 -17.67 5.17 -7.82
CA LYS A 149 -18.31 6.39 -7.29
C LYS A 149 -17.36 7.26 -6.47
N TYR A 150 -16.31 6.65 -5.90
CA TYR A 150 -15.37 7.31 -5.00
C TYR A 150 -13.93 7.33 -5.52
N ARG A 151 -13.64 6.74 -6.69
CA ARG A 151 -12.35 6.84 -7.37
C ARG A 151 -11.94 8.32 -7.55
N GLY A 152 -10.68 8.63 -7.27
CA GLY A 152 -10.15 9.99 -7.30
C GLY A 152 -10.55 10.89 -6.12
N GLN A 153 -11.47 10.47 -5.24
CA GLN A 153 -11.81 11.21 -4.02
C GLN A 153 -10.66 11.10 -3.01
N ILE A 154 -10.48 12.17 -2.21
CA ILE A 154 -9.51 12.16 -1.11
C ILE A 154 -10.22 11.63 0.14
N VAL A 155 -9.66 10.59 0.74
CA VAL A 155 -10.21 9.89 1.90
C VAL A 155 -9.27 10.03 3.09
N HIS A 156 -9.85 10.18 4.27
CA HIS A 156 -9.16 10.08 5.55
C HIS A 156 -9.36 8.68 6.14
N ILE A 157 -8.29 8.02 6.58
CA ILE A 157 -8.38 6.79 7.38
C ILE A 157 -7.49 6.89 8.62
N GLU A 158 -7.89 6.19 9.69
CA GLU A 158 -7.07 5.96 10.88
C GLU A 158 -7.01 4.46 11.17
N GLY A 159 -5.89 3.96 11.70
CA GLY A 159 -5.76 2.54 12.01
C GLY A 159 -4.36 2.08 12.39
N LEU A 160 -4.18 0.77 12.52
CA LEU A 160 -2.92 0.13 12.87
C LEU A 160 -2.12 -0.22 11.61
N LEU A 161 -1.00 0.47 11.41
CA LEU A 161 0.02 0.07 10.44
C LEU A 161 0.68 -1.23 10.91
N ARG A 162 0.39 -2.33 10.22
CA ARG A 162 0.89 -3.68 10.55
C ARG A 162 2.10 -4.12 9.73
N ARG A 163 2.27 -3.56 8.54
CA ARG A 163 3.40 -3.80 7.64
C ARG A 163 3.70 -2.53 6.85
N LEU A 164 4.97 -2.29 6.59
CA LEU A 164 5.47 -1.21 5.75
C LEU A 164 6.68 -1.69 4.94
N ARG A 165 6.62 -1.57 3.62
CA ARG A 165 7.71 -1.91 2.69
C ARG A 165 8.19 -0.69 1.93
N LYS A 166 9.41 -0.72 1.38
CA LYS A 166 9.92 0.24 0.39
C LYS A 166 10.04 -0.44 -0.96
N PHE A 167 9.61 0.25 -2.01
CA PHE A 167 9.88 -0.06 -3.40
C PHE A 167 10.53 1.16 -4.06
N ASP A 168 11.31 0.94 -5.12
CA ASP A 168 11.78 2.04 -5.97
C ASP A 168 10.68 2.42 -6.98
N ALA A 169 10.56 3.70 -7.30
CA ALA A 169 9.47 4.18 -8.15
C ALA A 169 9.70 3.87 -9.64
N ALA A 170 8.61 3.79 -10.41
CA ALA A 170 8.70 3.74 -11.87
C ALA A 170 9.44 4.98 -12.41
N ARG A 171 10.20 4.81 -13.51
CA ARG A 171 11.07 5.87 -14.08
C ARG A 171 10.34 7.20 -14.34
N LEU A 172 9.04 7.13 -14.66
CA LEU A 172 8.19 8.30 -14.89
C LEU A 172 7.98 9.12 -13.60
N ALA A 173 7.46 8.51 -12.53
CA ALA A 173 7.34 9.17 -11.22
C ALA A 173 8.72 9.58 -10.63
N ALA A 174 9.78 8.81 -10.89
CA ALA A 174 11.14 9.13 -10.44
C ALA A 174 11.71 10.40 -11.08
N LYS A 175 11.47 10.64 -12.38
CA LYS A 175 11.82 11.91 -13.06
C LYS A 175 11.11 13.11 -12.39
N GLU A 176 9.87 12.91 -11.96
CA GLU A 176 9.00 13.91 -11.35
C GLU A 176 9.23 14.14 -9.84
N GLY A 177 10.33 13.61 -9.29
CA GLY A 177 10.76 13.84 -7.91
C GLY A 177 10.31 12.78 -6.90
N VAL A 178 9.71 11.67 -7.33
CA VAL A 178 9.30 10.56 -6.46
C VAL A 178 10.30 9.40 -6.59
N PRO A 179 11.44 9.38 -5.87
CA PRO A 179 12.47 8.35 -6.06
C PRO A 179 12.07 6.97 -5.53
N ALA A 180 11.16 6.91 -4.56
CA ALA A 180 10.76 5.70 -3.86
C ALA A 180 9.31 5.77 -3.42
N LEU A 181 8.71 4.60 -3.27
CA LEU A 181 7.34 4.39 -2.78
C LEU A 181 7.39 3.55 -1.51
N TYR A 182 6.47 3.80 -0.58
CA TYR A 182 6.32 2.99 0.61
C TYR A 182 4.92 2.39 0.67
N GLU A 183 4.83 1.06 0.66
CA GLU A 183 3.58 0.29 0.75
C GLU A 183 3.29 -0.02 2.22
N GLY A 184 2.29 0.65 2.78
CA GLY A 184 1.76 0.39 4.10
C GLY A 184 0.49 -0.47 4.05
N TRP A 185 0.30 -1.30 5.08
CA TRP A 185 -0.93 -2.05 5.30
C TRP A 185 -1.53 -1.61 6.63
N VAL A 186 -2.65 -0.88 6.54
CA VAL A 186 -3.32 -0.24 7.68
C VAL A 186 -4.63 -0.96 7.96
N PHE A 187 -4.80 -1.40 9.20
CA PHE A 187 -5.98 -2.15 9.64
C PHE A 187 -6.86 -1.25 10.52
N ASP A 188 -8.11 -1.10 10.11
CA ASP A 188 -9.16 -0.37 10.83
C ASP A 188 -9.65 -1.19 12.03
N ALA A 189 -10.11 -0.52 13.08
CA ALA A 189 -10.74 -1.19 14.22
C ALA A 189 -12.13 -1.72 13.88
N GLU A 190 -12.88 -1.06 12.99
CA GLU A 190 -14.23 -1.47 12.57
C GLU A 190 -14.21 -2.66 11.60
N TYR A 191 -13.21 -2.70 10.69
CA TYR A 191 -13.14 -3.71 9.61
C TYR A 191 -12.17 -4.87 9.88
N GLY A 192 -11.51 -4.88 11.05
CA GLY A 192 -10.86 -6.06 11.64
C GLY A 192 -9.71 -6.64 10.81
N TYR A 193 -9.99 -7.70 10.05
CA TYR A 193 -9.00 -8.41 9.22
C TYR A 193 -8.87 -7.86 7.79
N ASN A 194 -9.65 -6.84 7.42
CA ASN A 194 -9.64 -6.25 6.09
C ASN A 194 -8.81 -4.95 6.09
N PRO A 195 -7.63 -4.93 5.43
CA PRO A 195 -6.75 -3.77 5.44
C PRO A 195 -7.07 -2.79 4.31
N TYR A 196 -6.72 -1.52 4.54
CA TYR A 196 -6.39 -0.60 3.47
C TYR A 196 -4.94 -0.84 3.03
N CYS A 197 -4.69 -0.85 1.72
CA CYS A 197 -3.34 -0.73 1.17
C CYS A 197 -3.07 0.77 0.90
N VAL A 198 -2.00 1.31 1.48
CA VAL A 198 -1.62 2.72 1.32
C VAL A 198 -0.26 2.83 0.64
N ILE A 199 -0.18 3.62 -0.43
CA ILE A 199 1.09 4.02 -1.04
C ILE A 199 1.39 5.45 -0.62
N VAL A 200 2.56 5.65 -0.02
CA VAL A 200 3.07 7.00 0.29
C VAL A 200 4.38 7.28 -0.42
N THR A 201 4.55 8.53 -0.83
CA THR A 201 5.74 9.03 -1.55
C THR A 201 6.88 9.46 -0.61
N GLU A 202 6.55 9.78 0.64
CA GLU A 202 7.48 10.23 1.67
C GLU A 202 7.22 9.48 2.97
N LEU A 203 8.26 8.93 3.59
CA LEU A 203 8.17 8.30 4.90
C LEU A 203 8.49 9.31 6.02
N PRO A 204 7.65 9.45 7.06
CA PRO A 204 7.98 10.32 8.18
C PRO A 204 9.12 9.70 9.00
N LYS A 205 10.07 10.53 9.46
CA LYS A 205 11.28 10.08 10.19
C LYS A 205 11.01 9.26 11.47
N SER A 206 9.78 9.29 11.98
CA SER A 206 9.30 8.59 13.17
C SER A 206 8.77 7.17 12.92
N ILE A 207 8.59 6.77 11.65
CA ILE A 207 8.14 5.42 11.27
C ILE A 207 9.28 4.69 10.57
N GLN A 208 9.51 3.43 10.96
CA GLN A 208 10.50 2.54 10.36
C GLN A 208 9.81 1.49 9.48
N ILE A 209 10.48 1.11 8.40
CA ILE A 209 10.09 0.01 7.49
C ILE A 209 10.11 -1.31 8.28
N GLY A 210 9.14 -2.21 8.05
CA GLY A 210 9.10 -3.50 8.74
C GLY A 210 7.89 -4.38 8.38
N GLU A 211 8.10 -5.70 8.39
CA GLU A 211 7.06 -6.71 8.11
C GLU A 211 6.09 -6.95 9.27
N LYS A 212 6.46 -6.51 10.49
CA LYS A 212 5.64 -6.63 11.71
C LYS A 212 5.73 -5.31 12.49
N LEU A 213 4.69 -4.51 12.37
CA LEU A 213 4.55 -3.22 13.05
C LEU A 213 3.29 -3.23 13.94
N ASP A 214 3.30 -2.35 14.94
CA ASP A 214 2.14 -2.00 15.76
C ASP A 214 2.20 -0.50 16.03
N ARG A 215 1.66 0.29 15.11
CA ARG A 215 1.73 1.76 15.13
C ARG A 215 0.38 2.32 14.69
N HIS A 216 -0.28 3.10 15.54
CA HIS A 216 -1.43 3.90 15.12
C HIS A 216 -0.97 5.01 14.18
N VAL A 217 -1.60 5.08 13.02
CA VAL A 217 -1.37 6.11 12.00
C VAL A 217 -2.71 6.63 11.50
N SER A 218 -2.71 7.88 11.07
CA SER A 218 -3.71 8.42 10.17
C SER A 218 -3.10 8.72 8.80
N PHE A 219 -3.92 8.66 7.77
CA PHE A 219 -3.53 8.85 6.38
C PHE A 219 -4.60 9.68 5.66
N ASP A 220 -4.14 10.60 4.81
CA ASP A 220 -4.96 11.38 3.89
C ASP A 220 -4.44 11.16 2.47
N GLY A 221 -5.29 10.71 1.55
CA GLY A 221 -4.88 10.42 0.18
C GLY A 221 -6.02 10.05 -0.77
N TYR A 222 -5.71 9.97 -2.06
CA TYR A 222 -6.66 9.64 -3.11
C TYR A 222 -7.00 8.15 -3.10
N PHE A 223 -8.29 7.78 -3.17
CA PHE A 223 -8.69 6.41 -3.47
C PHE A 223 -8.50 6.12 -4.96
N PHE A 224 -7.75 5.06 -5.27
CA PHE A 224 -7.36 4.70 -6.63
C PHE A 224 -8.21 3.56 -7.19
N LYS A 225 -8.17 2.38 -6.55
CA LYS A 225 -8.86 1.17 -7.02
C LYS A 225 -9.10 0.17 -5.90
N ARG A 226 -9.97 -0.81 -6.15
CA ARG A 226 -10.04 -2.05 -5.36
C ARG A 226 -8.92 -2.99 -5.83
N TYR A 227 -7.77 -2.93 -5.19
CA TYR A 227 -6.55 -3.65 -5.53
C TYR A 227 -6.62 -5.11 -5.11
N ARG A 228 -6.21 -6.01 -6.01
CA ARG A 228 -6.09 -7.45 -5.74
C ARG A 228 -4.66 -7.84 -5.40
N TYR A 229 -4.49 -8.53 -4.28
CA TYR A 229 -3.19 -8.93 -3.75
C TYR A 229 -3.18 -10.39 -3.30
N LYS A 230 -1.97 -10.96 -3.17
CA LYS A 230 -1.75 -12.28 -2.57
C LYS A 230 -1.50 -12.14 -1.07
N ALA A 231 -2.43 -12.62 -0.27
CA ALA A 231 -2.29 -12.78 1.16
C ALA A 231 -1.64 -14.15 1.50
N GLY A 232 -1.44 -14.42 2.79
CA GLY A 232 -0.90 -15.72 3.24
C GLY A 232 -1.90 -16.87 3.12
N ASP A 233 -3.19 -16.55 3.15
CA ASP A 233 -4.34 -17.47 3.11
C ASP A 233 -4.99 -17.62 1.73
N GLY A 234 -4.65 -16.74 0.77
CA GLY A 234 -5.24 -16.77 -0.57
C GLY A 234 -5.08 -15.47 -1.34
N VAL A 235 -5.96 -15.26 -2.33
CA VAL A 235 -6.08 -13.99 -3.05
C VAL A 235 -7.17 -13.16 -2.39
N ARG A 236 -6.86 -11.90 -2.07
CA ARG A 236 -7.78 -10.95 -1.42
C ARG A 236 -7.88 -9.65 -2.23
N ASP A 237 -8.99 -8.95 -2.07
CA ASP A 237 -9.20 -7.58 -2.57
C ASP A 237 -9.03 -6.60 -1.38
N ALA A 238 -8.53 -5.38 -1.61
CA ALA A 238 -8.44 -4.30 -0.62
C ALA A 238 -8.58 -2.92 -1.28
N PRO A 239 -9.08 -1.87 -0.61
CA PRO A 239 -9.02 -0.51 -1.13
C PRO A 239 -7.56 -0.02 -1.17
N LEU A 240 -7.14 0.51 -2.33
CA LEU A 240 -5.81 1.09 -2.54
C LEU A 240 -5.89 2.61 -2.56
N LEU A 241 -5.12 3.23 -1.67
CA LEU A 241 -5.05 4.68 -1.47
C LEU A 241 -3.64 5.20 -1.79
N ILE A 242 -3.55 6.41 -2.35
CA ILE A 242 -2.28 7.05 -2.74
C ILE A 242 -2.20 8.44 -2.12
N GLY A 243 -1.23 8.64 -1.23
CA GLY A 243 -1.08 9.87 -0.44
C GLY A 243 0.37 10.33 -0.33
N ARG A 244 0.61 11.49 0.29
CA ARG A 244 1.98 12.00 0.43
C ARG A 244 2.80 11.19 1.44
N THR A 245 2.26 11.05 2.64
CA THR A 245 2.95 10.51 3.83
C THR A 245 1.96 9.97 4.85
N LEU A 246 2.46 9.30 5.89
CA LEU A 246 1.68 8.83 7.04
C LEU A 246 1.82 9.83 8.19
N THR A 247 0.74 10.08 8.93
CA THR A 247 0.80 10.85 10.19
C THR A 247 0.77 9.86 11.36
N PRO A 248 1.81 9.80 12.22
CA PRO A 248 1.74 9.00 13.44
C PRO A 248 0.66 9.57 14.36
N SER A 249 -0.31 8.75 14.76
CA SER A 249 -1.37 9.19 15.67
C SER A 249 -0.88 9.09 17.11
N ALA A 250 -0.85 10.23 17.82
CA ALA A 250 -0.47 10.27 19.24
C ALA A 250 -1.55 9.63 20.13
N SER A 251 -2.81 9.66 19.69
CA SER A 251 -3.98 9.14 20.38
C SER A 251 -4.17 7.62 20.20
N GLN A 252 -3.13 6.85 20.58
CA GLN A 252 -3.26 5.53 21.23
C GLN A 252 -1.91 5.02 21.78
N GLY A 253 -1.29 5.83 22.63
CA GLY A 253 -0.58 5.24 23.77
C GLY A 253 -1.56 4.41 24.61
N THR A 254 -1.07 3.34 25.24
CA THR A 254 -1.86 2.48 26.17
C THR A 254 -2.91 1.54 25.53
N ALA A 255 -2.73 1.15 24.26
CA ALA A 255 -3.42 -0.03 23.68
C ALA A 255 -2.46 -1.21 23.37
N ALA A 256 -1.16 -0.95 23.25
CA ALA A 256 -0.16 -2.01 23.13
C ALA A 256 -0.17 -2.92 24.37
N ASN A 257 -0.25 -4.24 24.15
CA ASN A 257 -0.44 -5.28 25.16
C ASN A 257 -1.84 -5.36 25.82
N ALA A 258 -2.89 -4.81 25.20
CA ALA A 258 -4.27 -5.30 25.39
C ALA A 258 -4.56 -6.56 24.53
N ARG A 259 -3.54 -7.39 24.31
CA ARG A 259 -3.67 -8.72 23.70
C ARG A 259 -4.39 -9.59 24.73
N ALA A 260 -5.66 -9.91 24.48
CA ALA A 260 -6.51 -10.52 25.49
C ALA A 260 -5.84 -11.79 26.08
N PRO A 261 -5.68 -11.92 27.42
CA PRO A 261 -4.76 -12.89 28.02
C PRO A 261 -5.00 -14.36 27.63
N TRP A 262 -6.22 -14.68 27.22
CA TRP A 262 -6.63 -16.01 26.75
C TRP A 262 -6.13 -16.40 25.34
N LEU A 263 -5.43 -15.51 24.62
CA LEU A 263 -5.10 -15.68 23.19
C LEU A 263 -3.61 -15.70 22.84
N ASP A 264 -2.67 -15.44 23.77
CA ASP A 264 -1.23 -15.35 23.46
C ASP A 264 -0.30 -16.29 24.25
N SER A 265 -0.88 -17.29 24.92
CA SER A 265 -0.13 -18.45 25.44
C SER A 265 -0.52 -19.71 24.67
N SER A 266 0.47 -20.55 24.38
CA SER A 266 0.26 -21.96 24.06
C SER A 266 -0.47 -22.63 25.23
N THR A 267 -1.78 -22.78 25.11
CA THR A 267 -2.66 -23.14 26.23
C THR A 267 -3.19 -24.57 26.10
N PRO A 268 -2.40 -25.61 26.45
CA PRO A 268 -2.89 -26.97 26.49
C PRO A 268 -4.02 -27.12 27.52
N TRP A 269 -4.06 -26.27 28.55
CA TRP A 269 -5.06 -26.31 29.62
C TRP A 269 -6.51 -26.20 29.16
N VAL A 270 -6.83 -25.44 28.10
CA VAL A 270 -8.20 -25.35 27.56
C VAL A 270 -8.58 -26.65 26.83
N LEU A 271 -7.65 -27.23 26.06
CA LEU A 271 -7.83 -28.53 25.42
C LEU A 271 -7.94 -29.67 26.44
N ILE A 272 -7.11 -29.65 27.49
CA ILE A 272 -7.16 -30.60 28.62
C ILE A 272 -8.49 -30.48 29.36
N ALA A 273 -8.97 -29.27 29.66
CA ALA A 273 -10.26 -29.06 30.31
C ALA A 273 -11.42 -29.57 29.44
N PHE A 274 -11.41 -29.27 28.13
CA PHE A 274 -12.42 -29.76 27.19
C PHE A 274 -12.42 -31.29 27.07
N LEU A 275 -11.24 -31.92 26.95
CA LEU A 275 -11.08 -33.37 26.92
C LEU A 275 -11.48 -34.03 28.25
N ALA A 276 -11.20 -33.40 29.40
CA ALA A 276 -11.64 -33.88 30.70
C ALA A 276 -13.17 -33.85 30.83
N ILE A 277 -13.84 -32.79 30.36
CA ILE A 277 -15.31 -32.69 30.33
C ILE A 277 -15.91 -33.78 29.41
N LEU A 278 -15.30 -34.04 28.25
CA LEU A 278 -15.71 -35.13 27.36
C LEU A 278 -15.53 -36.52 28.01
N LEU A 279 -14.41 -36.77 28.69
CA LEU A 279 -14.17 -38.03 29.39
C LEU A 279 -15.10 -38.23 30.59
N VAL A 280 -15.41 -37.18 31.35
CA VAL A 280 -16.37 -37.23 32.46
C VAL A 280 -17.79 -37.50 31.95
N THR A 281 -18.24 -36.82 30.90
CA THR A 281 -19.59 -37.04 30.33
C THR A 281 -19.73 -38.42 29.68
N ALA A 282 -18.72 -38.90 28.94
CA ALA A 282 -18.70 -40.26 28.40
C ALA A 282 -18.67 -41.33 29.51
N GLY A 283 -17.83 -41.15 30.54
CA GLY A 283 -17.74 -42.04 31.70
C GLY A 283 -19.04 -42.11 32.49
N PHE A 284 -19.72 -40.97 32.67
CA PHE A 284 -21.03 -40.90 33.32
C PHE A 284 -22.12 -41.65 32.52
N GLY A 285 -22.15 -41.49 31.19
CA GLY A 285 -23.04 -42.25 30.31
C GLY A 285 -22.82 -43.77 30.37
N ILE A 286 -21.55 -44.21 30.42
CA ILE A 286 -21.18 -45.62 30.60
C ILE A 286 -21.62 -46.13 31.99
N ALA A 287 -21.37 -45.35 33.05
CA ALA A 287 -21.76 -45.70 34.42
C ALA A 287 -23.28 -45.87 34.56
N LEU A 288 -24.07 -44.93 34.02
CA LEU A 288 -25.54 -45.06 33.95
C LEU A 288 -25.96 -46.30 33.17
N THR A 289 -25.37 -46.55 31.99
CA THR A 289 -25.68 -47.73 31.16
C THR A 289 -25.42 -49.05 31.91
N LEU A 290 -24.33 -49.14 32.67
CA LEU A 290 -24.00 -50.32 33.48
C LEU A 290 -24.90 -50.45 34.72
N TRP A 291 -25.33 -49.34 35.32
CA TRP A 291 -26.27 -49.32 36.44
C TRP A 291 -27.67 -49.79 36.00
N PHE A 292 -28.21 -49.22 34.92
CA PHE A 292 -29.48 -49.68 34.33
C PHE A 292 -29.42 -51.16 33.93
N LYS A 293 -28.34 -51.62 33.27
CA LYS A 293 -28.16 -53.06 32.94
C LYS A 293 -28.02 -53.99 34.17
N ARG A 294 -27.72 -53.46 35.36
CA ARG A 294 -27.74 -54.22 36.62
C ARG A 294 -29.13 -54.25 37.25
N GLY A 295 -29.84 -53.12 37.28
CA GLY A 295 -31.22 -53.05 37.75
C GLY A 295 -32.17 -53.90 36.90
N ASP A 296 -32.05 -53.82 35.58
CA ASP A 296 -32.89 -54.54 34.61
C ASP A 296 -32.76 -56.07 34.75
N LYS A 297 -31.58 -56.59 35.13
CA LYS A 297 -31.42 -58.02 35.49
C LYS A 297 -32.21 -58.43 36.72
N GLN A 298 -32.34 -57.56 37.73
CA GLN A 298 -33.13 -57.83 38.93
C GLN A 298 -34.64 -57.75 38.65
N VAL A 299 -35.06 -56.86 37.73
CA VAL A 299 -36.46 -56.80 37.27
C VAL A 299 -36.82 -58.05 36.47
N ARG A 300 -36.00 -58.46 35.51
CA ARG A 300 -36.21 -59.71 34.75
C ARG A 300 -36.29 -60.93 35.67
N ALA A 301 -35.34 -61.13 36.57
CA ALA A 301 -35.37 -62.24 37.52
C ALA A 301 -36.63 -62.26 38.42
N ARG A 302 -37.22 -61.10 38.73
CA ARG A 302 -38.51 -61.02 39.43
C ARG A 302 -39.71 -61.36 38.54
N LEU A 303 -39.67 -60.95 37.26
CA LEU A 303 -40.72 -61.29 36.28
C LEU A 303 -40.70 -62.78 35.94
N ASP A 304 -39.51 -63.36 35.76
CA ASP A 304 -39.34 -64.80 35.52
C ASP A 304 -39.86 -65.61 36.73
N ALA A 305 -39.44 -65.26 37.95
CA ALA A 305 -39.94 -65.90 39.17
C ALA A 305 -41.44 -65.71 39.42
N ALA A 306 -42.03 -64.58 38.99
CA ALA A 306 -43.47 -64.33 39.05
C ALA A 306 -44.26 -65.03 37.91
N ARG A 307 -43.59 -65.47 36.84
CA ARG A 307 -44.17 -66.26 35.75
C ARG A 307 -44.14 -67.76 36.04
N ASP A 308 -43.10 -68.21 36.73
CA ASP A 308 -42.95 -69.60 37.18
C ASP A 308 -43.73 -69.87 38.47
N ALA A 309 -44.18 -68.82 39.18
CA ALA A 309 -45.23 -68.91 40.19
C ALA A 309 -46.57 -69.24 39.50
N ALA A 310 -46.94 -70.52 39.52
CA ALA A 310 -48.08 -71.06 38.77
C ALA A 310 -49.38 -70.26 38.99
N PHE A 311 -50.03 -69.92 37.87
CA PHE A 311 -51.36 -69.31 37.87
C PHE A 311 -52.39 -70.31 38.41
N VAL A 312 -52.86 -70.06 39.64
CA VAL A 312 -53.96 -70.82 40.24
C VAL A 312 -55.26 -70.20 39.75
N GLU A 313 -56.01 -70.93 38.93
CA GLU A 313 -57.36 -70.53 38.54
C GLU A 313 -58.27 -70.49 39.78
N PRO A 314 -59.09 -69.43 39.97
CA PRO A 314 -60.09 -69.41 41.01
C PRO A 314 -61.20 -70.41 40.65
N GLY A 315 -61.24 -71.54 41.37
CA GLY A 315 -62.21 -72.61 41.13
C GLY A 315 -63.66 -72.20 41.41
N GLU A 316 -64.57 -72.85 40.69
CA GLU A 316 -66.04 -72.78 40.85
C GLU A 316 -66.55 -73.51 42.11
#